data_AF-A0A8S3WU33-F1
#
_entry.id   AF-A0A8S3WU33-F1
#
_cell.length_a   1.000
_cell.length_b   1.000
_cell.length_c   1.000
_cell.angle_alpha   90.00
_cell.angle_beta   90.00
_cell.angle_gamma   90.00
#
_symmetry.space_group_name_H-M   'P 1'
#
loop_
_entity.id
_entity.type
_entity.pdbx_description
1 polymer ?
#
loop_
_entity_poly.entity_id
_entity_poly.type
_entity_poly.pdbx_seq_one_letter_code
_entity_poly.pdbx_strand_id
1 'polypeptide(L)'
;MPLRRTPPSTSKQVASLLQVLESDANQSSAPPTDTDNESSNVNNRNRNRPRKRQYDDELASFMVEMRKSIGILTKQQDTIQESIKDIKKQNTDIKESMDFISKQYEDMKNKLAKMELDRKSHLAHIQSLEQKVENLERSQRQASIEIRNIPIHKKESKQDLVQLVKKVGQSVNVCVEELQIRDVFRLKTKKRK
;
A
#
# COMPACT_ATOMS: atom_id res chain seq x y z
N MET A 1 -25.93 -2.14 7.32
CA MET A 1 -25.93 -2.17 5.83
C MET A 1 -24.60 -1.62 5.34
N PRO A 2 -23.66 -2.42 4.81
CA PRO A 2 -22.40 -1.91 4.28
C PRO A 2 -22.55 -1.53 2.80
N LEU A 3 -22.25 -0.28 2.46
CA LEU A 3 -22.21 0.19 1.08
C LEU A 3 -20.91 -0.32 0.41
N ARG A 4 -21.04 -1.29 -0.50
CA ARG A 4 -19.96 -1.73 -1.38
C ARG A 4 -19.69 -0.63 -2.43
N ARG A 5 -18.46 -0.11 -2.50
CA ARG A 5 -17.99 0.69 -3.64
C ARG A 5 -17.04 -0.17 -4.47
N THR A 6 -17.45 -0.50 -5.68
CA THR A 6 -16.59 -1.06 -6.75
C THR A 6 -15.92 0.08 -7.51
N PRO A 7 -14.65 -0.06 -7.94
CA PRO A 7 -13.99 0.93 -8.81
C PRO A 7 -14.50 0.82 -10.27
N PRO A 8 -14.43 1.90 -11.07
CA PRO A 8 -14.89 1.88 -12.45
C PRO A 8 -13.87 1.15 -13.36
N SER A 9 -14.42 0.42 -14.33
CA SER A 9 -13.69 -0.26 -15.41
C SER A 9 -13.37 0.73 -16.53
N THR A 10 -12.09 0.95 -16.83
CA THR A 10 -11.64 1.64 -18.05
C THR A 10 -10.43 0.92 -18.65
N SER A 11 -10.67 -0.23 -19.28
CA SER A 11 -9.84 -0.76 -20.34
C SER A 11 -10.56 -0.51 -21.67
N LYS A 12 -10.19 0.54 -22.42
CA LYS A 12 -10.41 0.69 -23.89
C LYS A 12 -10.05 2.04 -24.55
N GLN A 13 -9.37 2.98 -23.89
CA GLN A 13 -9.05 4.29 -24.53
C GLN A 13 -7.57 4.56 -24.85
N VAL A 14 -6.65 3.64 -24.53
CA VAL A 14 -5.21 3.88 -24.73
C VAL A 14 -4.73 3.55 -26.16
N ALA A 15 -5.59 3.02 -27.02
CA ALA A 15 -5.20 2.56 -28.37
C ALA A 15 -5.31 3.61 -29.49
N SER A 16 -5.74 4.86 -29.23
CA SER A 16 -6.00 5.84 -30.30
C SER A 16 -5.04 7.02 -30.40
N LEU A 17 -4.01 7.13 -29.53
CA LEU A 17 -3.12 8.31 -29.50
C LEU A 17 -1.69 8.04 -29.99
N LEU A 18 -1.40 6.85 -30.51
CA LEU A 18 -0.05 6.41 -30.91
C LEU A 18 0.09 6.17 -32.42
N GLN A 19 -0.65 6.92 -33.26
CA GLN A 19 -0.64 6.74 -34.71
C GLN A 19 -0.69 8.06 -35.50
N VAL A 20 0.07 9.07 -35.09
CA VAL A 20 0.42 10.20 -35.96
C VAL A 20 1.80 10.68 -35.54
N LEU A 21 2.87 10.13 -36.11
CA LEU A 21 4.21 10.74 -36.20
C LEU A 21 5.14 9.71 -36.85
N GLU A 22 5.07 9.56 -38.18
CA GLU A 22 6.13 8.98 -39.02
C GLU A 22 5.69 8.98 -40.49
N SER A 23 6.01 10.06 -41.23
CA SER A 23 6.40 10.08 -42.66
C SER A 23 6.39 11.52 -43.18
N ASP A 24 7.57 12.06 -43.50
CA ASP A 24 7.84 12.67 -44.82
C ASP A 24 9.28 13.15 -44.90
N ALA A 25 10.08 12.34 -45.59
CA ALA A 25 11.39 12.68 -46.11
C ALA A 25 11.30 12.68 -47.64
N ASN A 26 12.05 13.60 -48.25
CA ASN A 26 12.37 13.73 -49.68
C ASN A 26 11.29 14.20 -50.65
N GLN A 27 11.51 15.39 -51.23
CA GLN A 27 11.68 15.49 -52.68
C GLN A 27 12.49 16.74 -53.07
N SER A 28 13.54 16.49 -53.84
CA SER A 28 14.40 17.43 -54.54
C SER A 28 13.77 17.79 -55.89
N SER A 29 13.90 19.04 -56.35
CA SER A 29 13.99 19.34 -57.78
C SER A 29 14.67 20.68 -58.02
N ALA A 30 15.62 20.65 -58.95
CA ALA A 30 16.52 21.71 -59.40
C ALA A 30 15.86 22.52 -60.56
N PRO A 31 16.53 23.55 -61.13
CA PRO A 31 15.93 24.75 -61.71
C PRO A 31 15.68 24.67 -63.22
N PRO A 32 14.94 25.63 -63.82
CA PRO A 32 14.99 25.88 -65.26
C PRO A 32 15.82 27.14 -65.61
N THR A 33 16.69 26.98 -66.58
CA THR A 33 17.48 27.99 -67.30
C THR A 33 16.76 28.51 -68.56
N ASP A 34 16.93 29.82 -68.80
CA ASP A 34 17.02 30.60 -70.05
C ASP A 34 16.05 30.42 -71.23
N THR A 35 15.54 31.55 -71.72
CA THR A 35 15.58 31.92 -73.15
C THR A 35 15.38 33.43 -73.33
N ASP A 36 16.17 33.98 -74.26
CA ASP A 36 16.40 35.38 -74.60
C ASP A 36 15.19 36.16 -75.11
N ASN A 37 15.18 37.50 -74.95
CA ASN A 37 14.79 38.38 -76.05
C ASN A 37 15.26 39.85 -75.92
N GLU A 38 15.30 40.49 -77.09
CA GLU A 38 16.09 41.62 -77.58
C GLU A 38 15.95 43.03 -76.96
N SER A 39 17.02 43.77 -77.23
CA SER A 39 17.29 45.21 -77.21
C SER A 39 16.16 46.17 -77.59
N SER A 40 16.12 47.33 -76.90
CA SER A 40 15.92 48.63 -77.57
C SER A 40 16.37 49.82 -76.71
N ASN A 41 17.33 50.58 -77.25
CA ASN A 41 17.71 51.90 -76.79
C ASN A 41 16.60 52.91 -77.10
N VAL A 42 16.04 53.59 -76.08
CA VAL A 42 15.23 54.79 -76.27
C VAL A 42 15.63 55.85 -75.24
N ASN A 43 16.31 56.88 -75.74
CA ASN A 43 16.45 58.17 -75.08
C ASN A 43 15.07 58.78 -74.82
N ASN A 44 14.72 59.07 -73.56
CA ASN A 44 13.73 60.12 -73.28
C ASN A 44 13.81 60.71 -71.86
N ARG A 45 14.39 61.90 -71.80
CA ARG A 45 13.86 63.12 -71.15
C ARG A 45 13.23 62.97 -69.76
N ASN A 46 14.03 63.38 -68.77
CA ASN A 46 13.69 64.36 -67.74
C ASN A 46 12.19 64.52 -67.41
N ARG A 47 11.71 63.76 -66.43
CA ARG A 47 10.56 64.14 -65.60
C ARG A 47 10.81 63.72 -64.15
N ASN A 48 11.33 64.66 -63.36
CA ASN A 48 11.12 64.68 -61.92
C ASN A 48 9.60 64.60 -61.65
N ARG A 49 9.14 63.39 -61.32
CA ARG A 49 7.84 63.15 -60.67
C ARG A 49 8.16 62.46 -59.34
N PRO A 50 7.80 63.03 -58.18
CA PRO A 50 7.82 62.28 -56.94
C PRO A 50 6.71 61.23 -57.03
N ARG A 51 7.07 60.00 -57.33
CA ARG A 51 6.18 58.83 -57.22
C ARG A 51 6.82 57.84 -56.26
N LYS A 52 5.98 57.31 -55.37
CA LYS A 52 6.25 56.32 -54.31
C LYS A 52 7.05 56.83 -53.11
N ARG A 53 6.33 57.21 -52.06
CA ARG A 53 6.79 57.09 -50.66
C ARG A 53 5.76 56.37 -49.77
N GLN A 54 4.47 56.45 -50.08
CA GLN A 54 3.41 55.83 -49.26
C GLN A 54 3.45 54.29 -49.20
N TYR A 55 3.74 53.59 -50.29
CA TYR A 55 3.76 52.12 -50.30
C TYR A 55 4.94 51.52 -49.51
N ASP A 56 6.06 52.23 -49.43
CA ASP A 56 7.24 51.76 -48.70
C ASP A 56 7.05 51.92 -47.18
N ASP A 57 6.32 52.95 -46.75
CA ASP A 57 5.96 53.17 -45.34
C ASP A 57 4.93 52.13 -44.84
N GLU A 58 3.93 51.77 -45.66
CA GLU A 58 2.97 50.70 -45.35
C GLU A 58 3.65 49.33 -45.26
N LEU A 59 4.55 49.00 -46.19
CA LEU A 59 5.32 47.76 -46.15
C LEU A 59 6.28 47.72 -44.95
N ALA A 60 6.90 48.86 -44.61
CA ALA A 60 7.79 48.97 -43.45
C ALA A 60 7.02 48.76 -42.13
N SER A 61 5.84 49.39 -41.99
CA SER A 61 4.98 49.19 -40.82
C SER A 61 4.48 47.74 -40.69
N PHE A 62 4.10 47.10 -41.80
CA PHE A 62 3.74 45.68 -41.83
C PHE A 62 4.91 44.77 -41.40
N MET A 63 6.13 45.03 -41.87
CA MET A 63 7.33 44.27 -41.47
C MET A 63 7.65 44.43 -39.98
N VAL A 64 7.42 45.62 -39.42
CA VAL A 64 7.55 45.87 -37.97
C VAL A 64 6.51 45.08 -37.19
N GLU A 65 5.26 45.05 -37.66
CA GLU A 65 4.18 44.30 -37.02
C GLU A 65 4.39 42.78 -37.12
N MET A 66 4.85 42.29 -38.27
CA MET A 66 5.20 40.88 -38.45
C MET A 66 6.34 40.48 -37.51
N ARG A 67 7.42 41.28 -37.41
CA ARG A 67 8.50 41.03 -36.43
C ARG A 67 7.99 41.02 -35.00
N LYS A 68 7.05 41.91 -34.66
CA LYS A 68 6.40 41.95 -33.35
C LYS A 68 5.57 40.69 -33.09
N SER A 69 4.78 40.24 -34.07
CA SER A 69 3.97 39.02 -33.96
C SER A 69 4.84 37.77 -33.80
N ILE A 70 5.92 37.65 -34.58
CA ILE A 70 6.91 36.57 -34.45
C ILE A 70 7.56 36.62 -33.07
N GLY A 71 7.94 37.81 -32.58
CA GLY A 71 8.50 37.98 -31.23
C GLY A 71 7.52 37.63 -30.10
N ILE A 72 6.21 37.76 -30.30
CA ILE A 72 5.18 37.31 -29.35
C ILE A 72 5.08 35.78 -29.40
N LEU A 73 5.05 35.20 -30.60
CA LEU A 73 4.98 33.75 -30.79
C LEU A 73 6.20 33.04 -30.19
N THR A 74 7.41 33.57 -30.37
CA THR A 74 8.61 32.99 -29.76
C THR A 74 8.53 33.02 -28.23
N LYS A 75 8.05 34.12 -27.63
CA LYS A 75 7.86 34.21 -26.18
C LYS A 75 6.81 33.22 -25.66
N GLN A 76 5.71 33.06 -26.39
CA GLN A 76 4.69 32.06 -26.06
C GLN A 76 5.26 30.64 -26.17
N GLN A 77 6.05 30.36 -27.21
CA GLN A 77 6.74 29.09 -27.38
C GLN A 77 7.70 28.80 -26.22
N ASP A 78 8.48 29.79 -25.77
CA ASP A 78 9.37 29.64 -24.61
C ASP A 78 8.59 29.32 -23.34
N THR A 79 7.48 30.03 -23.10
CA THR A 79 6.61 29.81 -21.93
C THR A 79 6.01 28.39 -21.95
N ILE A 80 5.56 27.93 -23.12
CA ILE A 80 5.03 26.57 -23.29
C ILE A 80 6.14 25.54 -23.05
N GLN A 81 7.34 25.76 -23.59
CA GLN A 81 8.46 24.84 -23.36
C GLN A 81 8.85 24.74 -21.88
N GLU A 82 8.83 25.85 -21.16
CA GLU A 82 9.07 25.87 -19.71
C GLU A 82 8.00 25.06 -18.96
N SER A 83 6.71 25.29 -19.26
CA SER A 83 5.62 24.52 -18.66
C SER A 83 5.71 23.01 -18.95
N ILE A 84 6.16 22.62 -20.15
CA ILE A 84 6.36 21.21 -20.51
C ILE A 84 7.51 20.61 -19.70
N LYS A 85 8.59 21.35 -19.45
CA LYS A 85 9.70 20.88 -18.61
C LYS A 85 9.23 20.65 -17.17
N ASP A 86 8.44 21.57 -16.63
CA ASP A 86 7.88 21.44 -15.28
C ASP A 86 6.93 20.24 -15.17
N ILE A 87 6.03 20.06 -16.13
CA ILE A 87 5.13 18.90 -16.18
C ILE A 87 5.93 17.59 -16.25
N LYS A 88 6.99 17.54 -17.08
CA LYS A 88 7.86 16.36 -17.17
C LYS A 88 8.54 16.05 -15.84
N LYS A 89 9.03 17.08 -15.14
CA LYS A 89 9.64 16.93 -13.83
C LYS A 89 8.63 16.40 -12.81
N GLN A 90 7.46 17.04 -12.71
CA GLN A 90 6.38 16.60 -11.82
C GLN A 90 5.96 15.15 -12.08
N ASN A 91 5.82 14.75 -13.35
CA ASN A 91 5.50 13.37 -13.70
C ASN A 91 6.58 12.37 -13.28
N THR A 92 7.85 12.78 -13.32
CA THR A 92 8.97 11.96 -12.84
C THR A 92 8.90 11.81 -11.33
N ASP A 93 8.72 12.91 -10.59
CA ASP A 93 8.60 12.91 -9.13
C ASP A 93 7.38 12.08 -8.65
N ILE A 94 6.26 12.17 -9.37
CA ILE A 94 5.05 11.36 -9.11
C ILE A 94 5.36 9.87 -9.29
N LYS A 95 6.06 9.50 -10.37
CA LYS A 95 6.43 8.11 -10.63
C LYS A 95 7.33 7.56 -9.52
N GLU A 96 8.35 8.31 -9.12
CA GLU A 96 9.24 7.94 -8.02
C GLU A 96 8.48 7.77 -6.70
N SER A 97 7.56 8.70 -6.41
CA SER A 97 6.69 8.62 -5.22
C SER A 97 5.81 7.38 -5.25
N MET A 98 5.27 7.03 -6.41
CA MET A 98 4.41 5.85 -6.58
C MET A 98 5.21 4.55 -6.45
N ASP A 99 6.42 4.49 -7.00
CA ASP A 99 7.34 3.36 -6.84
C ASP A 99 7.74 3.18 -5.36
N PHE A 100 8.01 4.28 -4.66
CA PHE A 100 8.30 4.25 -3.23
C PHE A 100 7.10 3.72 -2.42
N ILE A 101 5.90 4.26 -2.63
CA ILE A 101 4.68 3.81 -1.94
C ILE A 101 4.41 2.32 -2.24
N SER A 102 4.62 1.87 -3.47
CA SER A 102 4.42 0.47 -3.86
C SER A 102 5.36 -0.47 -3.12
N LYS A 103 6.63 -0.09 -2.95
CA LYS A 103 7.59 -0.85 -2.14
C LYS A 103 7.18 -0.91 -0.67
N GLN A 104 6.83 0.25 -0.08
CA GLN A 104 6.36 0.32 1.30
C GLN A 104 5.10 -0.54 1.51
N TYR A 105 4.19 -0.56 0.53
CA TYR A 105 2.98 -1.38 0.59
C TYR A 105 3.29 -2.88 0.63
N GLU A 106 4.18 -3.36 -0.26
CA GLU A 106 4.59 -4.77 -0.25
C GLU A 106 5.32 -5.14 1.05
N ASP A 107 6.18 -4.27 1.57
CA ASP A 107 6.85 -4.49 2.86
C ASP A 107 5.86 -4.61 4.02
N MET A 108 4.87 -3.71 4.09
CA MET A 108 3.82 -3.78 5.12
C MET A 108 2.98 -5.05 4.99
N LYS A 109 2.62 -5.43 3.75
CA LYS A 109 1.84 -6.64 3.47
C LYS A 109 2.60 -7.90 3.89
N ASN A 110 3.89 -7.97 3.58
CA ASN A 110 4.76 -9.08 4.02
C ASN A 110 4.88 -9.15 5.54
N LYS A 111 5.07 -8.00 6.20
CA LYS A 111 5.12 -7.93 7.67
C LYS A 111 3.81 -8.38 8.31
N LEU A 112 2.67 -7.98 7.73
CA LEU A 112 1.35 -8.38 8.21
C LEU A 112 1.13 -9.89 8.07
N ALA A 113 1.46 -10.46 6.91
CA ALA A 113 1.37 -11.90 6.68
C ALA A 113 2.24 -12.70 7.68
N LYS A 114 3.46 -12.22 7.95
CA LYS A 114 4.34 -12.82 8.95
C LYS A 114 3.75 -12.76 10.36
N MET A 115 3.23 -11.61 10.78
CA MET A 115 2.60 -11.45 12.09
C MET A 115 1.38 -12.35 12.26
N GLU A 116 0.57 -12.53 11.21
CA GLU A 116 -0.57 -13.45 11.26
C GLU A 116 -0.15 -14.91 11.43
N LEU A 117 0.92 -15.33 10.75
CA LEU A 117 1.50 -16.66 10.88
C LEU A 117 2.06 -16.88 12.29
N ASP A 118 2.86 -15.93 12.79
CA ASP A 118 3.44 -15.98 14.13
C ASP A 118 2.34 -16.03 15.20
N ARG A 119 1.28 -15.23 15.06
CA ARG A 119 0.12 -15.25 15.96
C ARG A 119 -0.55 -16.62 15.99
N LYS A 120 -0.76 -17.27 14.84
CA LYS A 120 -1.34 -18.62 14.78
C LYS A 120 -0.43 -19.63 15.47
N SER A 121 0.88 -19.56 15.24
CA SER A 121 1.87 -20.43 15.88
C SER A 121 1.86 -20.26 17.41
N HIS A 122 1.85 -19.02 17.90
CA HIS A 122 1.80 -18.72 19.33
C HIS A 122 0.51 -19.23 19.98
N LEU A 123 -0.65 -19.06 19.35
CA LEU A 123 -1.91 -19.59 19.88
C LEU A 123 -1.90 -21.12 19.97
N ALA A 124 -1.39 -21.81 18.95
CA ALA A 124 -1.26 -23.26 18.99
C ALA A 124 -0.29 -23.71 20.11
N HIS A 125 0.80 -22.97 20.31
CA HIS A 125 1.74 -23.25 21.38
C HIS A 125 1.12 -23.04 22.77
N ILE A 126 0.40 -21.93 22.97
CA ILE A 126 -0.33 -21.63 24.21
C ILE A 126 -1.32 -22.75 24.51
N GLN A 127 -2.13 -23.17 23.53
CA GLN A 127 -3.08 -24.26 23.71
C GLN A 127 -2.39 -25.57 24.11
N SER A 128 -1.23 -25.88 23.52
CA SER A 128 -0.44 -27.05 23.92
C SER A 128 0.06 -26.94 25.36
N LEU A 129 0.50 -25.76 25.78
CA LEU A 129 0.95 -25.54 27.15
C LEU A 129 -0.21 -25.65 28.15
N GLU A 130 -1.36 -25.07 27.85
CA GLU A 130 -2.56 -25.18 28.67
C GLU A 130 -2.98 -26.64 28.84
N GLN A 131 -2.99 -27.42 27.76
CA GLN A 131 -3.30 -28.85 27.83
C GLN A 131 -2.28 -29.63 28.68
N LYS A 132 -0.98 -29.28 28.58
CA LYS A 132 0.06 -29.90 29.42
C LYS A 132 -0.14 -29.58 30.89
N VAL A 133 -0.44 -28.32 31.22
CA VAL A 133 -0.73 -27.89 32.60
C VAL A 133 -1.95 -28.63 33.14
N GLU A 134 -3.04 -28.68 32.38
CA GLU A 134 -4.25 -29.39 32.78
C GLU A 134 -3.98 -30.89 33.02
N ASN A 135 -3.23 -31.54 32.14
CA ASN A 135 -2.85 -32.94 32.32
C ASN A 135 -1.99 -33.16 33.57
N LEU A 136 -1.06 -32.25 33.86
CA LEU A 136 -0.24 -32.31 35.07
C LEU A 136 -1.10 -32.14 36.32
N GLU A 137 -2.04 -31.20 36.34
CA GLU A 137 -2.95 -31.00 37.47
C GLU A 137 -3.87 -32.20 37.69
N ARG A 138 -4.43 -32.77 36.60
CA ARG A 138 -5.24 -33.99 36.65
C ARG A 138 -4.41 -35.17 37.18
N SER A 139 -3.21 -35.37 36.66
CA SER A 139 -2.29 -36.44 37.11
C SER A 139 -1.87 -36.26 38.57
N GLN A 140 -1.64 -35.03 39.03
CA GLN A 140 -1.31 -34.76 40.42
C GLN A 140 -2.47 -35.10 41.37
N ARG A 141 -3.72 -34.88 40.94
CA ARG A 141 -4.92 -35.15 41.74
C ARG A 141 -5.50 -36.55 41.56
N GLN A 142 -5.01 -37.35 40.61
CA GLN A 142 -5.59 -38.67 40.30
C GLN A 142 -5.61 -39.64 41.49
N ALA A 143 -4.64 -39.51 42.41
CA ALA A 143 -4.54 -40.32 43.62
C ALA A 143 -5.08 -39.61 44.88
N SER A 144 -5.76 -38.47 44.71
CA SER A 144 -6.32 -37.67 45.81
C SER A 144 -7.84 -37.80 45.84
N ILE A 145 -8.41 -38.03 47.02
CA ILE A 145 -9.86 -38.12 47.23
C ILE A 145 -10.29 -37.03 48.20
N GLU A 146 -11.30 -36.25 47.82
CA GLU A 146 -11.91 -35.26 48.72
C GLU A 146 -13.20 -35.83 49.33
N ILE A 147 -13.21 -36.01 50.64
CA ILE A 147 -14.38 -36.44 51.40
C ILE A 147 -15.00 -35.21 52.06
N ARG A 148 -16.21 -34.86 51.64
CA ARG A 148 -16.95 -33.69 52.15
C ARG A 148 -17.96 -34.10 53.22
N ASN A 149 -18.45 -33.12 53.98
CA ASN A 149 -19.50 -33.28 55.00
C ASN A 149 -19.14 -34.23 56.17
N ILE A 150 -17.85 -34.32 56.51
CA ILE A 150 -17.40 -35.01 57.72
C ILE A 150 -17.47 -34.05 58.92
N PRO A 151 -18.20 -34.40 60.01
CA PRO A 151 -18.23 -33.63 61.26
C PRO A 151 -16.82 -33.32 61.79
N ILE A 152 -16.63 -32.14 62.39
CA ILE A 152 -15.32 -31.69 62.89
C ILE A 152 -15.25 -31.89 64.40
N HIS A 153 -14.25 -32.62 64.89
CA HIS A 153 -13.94 -32.69 66.31
C HIS A 153 -12.81 -31.71 66.70
N LYS A 154 -12.91 -31.09 67.90
CA LYS A 154 -12.05 -29.96 68.32
C LYS A 154 -10.57 -30.31 68.52
N LYS A 155 -10.19 -31.60 68.50
CA LYS A 155 -8.82 -32.10 68.69
C LYS A 155 -8.60 -33.42 67.93
N GLU A 156 -8.76 -33.41 66.61
CA GLU A 156 -8.45 -34.59 65.79
C GLU A 156 -6.96 -34.74 65.55
N SER A 157 -6.45 -35.96 65.74
CA SER A 157 -5.13 -36.38 65.33
C SER A 157 -5.14 -36.92 63.89
N LYS A 158 -3.95 -37.08 63.27
CA LYS A 158 -3.86 -37.77 61.97
C LYS A 158 -4.39 -39.20 62.02
N GLN A 159 -4.20 -39.91 63.14
CA GLN A 159 -4.69 -41.29 63.28
C GLN A 159 -6.23 -41.36 63.29
N ASP A 160 -6.90 -40.39 63.91
CA ASP A 160 -8.37 -40.31 63.90
C ASP A 160 -8.90 -40.15 62.47
N LEU A 161 -8.22 -39.32 61.66
CA LEU A 161 -8.56 -39.13 60.25
C LEU A 161 -8.33 -40.40 59.41
N VAL A 162 -7.24 -41.13 59.65
CA VAL A 162 -6.98 -42.41 58.99
C VAL A 162 -8.06 -43.44 59.33
N GLN A 163 -8.43 -43.56 60.61
CA GLN A 163 -9.50 -44.47 61.03
C GLN A 163 -10.86 -44.08 60.42
N LEU A 164 -11.14 -42.78 60.32
CA LEU A 164 -12.32 -42.28 59.64
C LEU A 164 -12.33 -42.71 58.16
N VAL A 165 -11.22 -42.51 57.43
CA VAL A 165 -11.11 -42.93 56.02
C VAL A 165 -11.34 -44.43 55.88
N LYS A 166 -10.81 -45.26 56.80
CA LYS A 166 -11.07 -46.71 56.82
C LYS A 166 -12.55 -47.03 57.02
N LYS A 167 -13.23 -46.37 57.97
CA LYS A 167 -14.67 -46.54 58.22
C LYS A 167 -15.50 -46.13 57.00
N VAL A 168 -15.14 -45.04 56.34
CA VAL A 168 -15.80 -44.60 55.10
C VAL A 168 -15.57 -45.62 53.99
N GLY A 169 -14.35 -46.12 53.80
CA GLY A 169 -14.04 -47.18 52.84
C GLY A 169 -14.89 -48.42 53.09
N GLN A 170 -14.97 -48.89 54.34
CA GLN A 170 -15.81 -50.02 54.72
C GLN A 170 -17.29 -49.79 54.40
N SER A 171 -17.81 -48.58 54.61
CA SER A 171 -19.20 -48.24 54.29
C SER A 171 -19.55 -48.30 52.80
N VAL A 172 -18.54 -48.18 51.92
CA VAL A 172 -18.69 -48.31 50.46
C VAL A 172 -18.11 -49.63 49.93
N ASN A 173 -17.86 -50.60 50.82
CA ASN A 173 -17.25 -51.90 50.50
C ASN A 173 -15.87 -51.83 49.83
N VAL A 174 -15.06 -50.83 50.18
CA VAL A 174 -13.66 -50.69 49.74
C VAL A 174 -12.73 -50.91 50.92
N CYS A 175 -11.84 -51.90 50.81
CA CYS A 175 -10.81 -52.13 51.82
C CYS A 175 -9.68 -51.11 51.62
N VAL A 176 -9.50 -50.21 52.59
CA VAL A 176 -8.42 -49.21 52.58
C VAL A 176 -7.39 -49.58 53.64
N GLU A 177 -6.17 -49.88 53.20
CA GLU A 177 -5.06 -50.17 54.12
C GLU A 177 -4.35 -48.88 54.55
N GLU A 178 -3.77 -48.90 55.75
CA GLU A 178 -3.03 -47.75 56.29
C GLU A 178 -1.81 -47.38 55.42
N LEU A 179 -1.13 -48.39 54.87
CA LEU A 179 0.04 -48.22 53.99
C LEU A 179 -0.29 -47.58 52.64
N GLN A 180 -1.56 -47.63 52.23
CA GLN A 180 -2.04 -47.04 50.98
C GLN A 180 -2.34 -45.54 51.11
N ILE A 181 -2.42 -45.02 52.34
CA ILE A 181 -2.72 -43.61 52.60
C ILE A 181 -1.40 -42.85 52.72
N ARG A 182 -1.07 -42.07 51.69
CA ARG A 182 0.16 -41.27 51.67
C ARG A 182 0.11 -40.07 52.64
N ASP A 183 -1.01 -39.35 52.67
CA ASP A 183 -1.25 -38.27 53.63
C ASP A 183 -2.76 -38.05 53.82
N VAL A 184 -3.15 -37.49 54.97
CA VAL A 184 -4.54 -37.15 55.28
C VAL A 184 -4.59 -35.88 56.11
N PHE A 185 -5.44 -34.94 55.71
CA PHE A 185 -5.61 -33.67 56.39
C PHE A 185 -6.95 -33.03 56.03
N ARG A 186 -7.41 -32.11 56.87
CA ARG A 186 -8.56 -31.25 56.55
C ARG A 186 -8.11 -30.04 55.76
N LEU A 187 -8.84 -29.72 54.71
CA LEU A 187 -8.64 -28.48 53.97
C LEU A 187 -9.11 -27.29 54.82
N LYS A 188 -8.23 -26.31 55.04
CA LYS A 188 -8.60 -25.04 55.69
C LYS A 188 -9.38 -24.19 54.70
N THR A 189 -10.70 -24.19 54.78
CA THR A 189 -11.50 -23.19 54.06
C THR A 189 -11.27 -21.83 54.70
N LYS A 190 -10.76 -20.84 53.93
CA LYS A 190 -10.72 -19.44 54.38
C LYS A 190 -12.12 -19.05 54.86
N LYS A 191 -12.22 -18.52 56.09
CA LYS A 191 -13.44 -17.83 56.52
C LYS A 191 -13.70 -16.71 55.51
N ARG A 192 -14.77 -16.81 54.72
CA ARG A 192 -15.28 -15.65 53.98
C ARG A 192 -15.61 -14.60 55.05
N LYS A 193 -14.93 -13.46 54.97
CA LYS A 193 -15.33 -12.25 55.70
C LYS A 193 -16.66 -11.77 55.14
#